data_AF-A0A8N4EU50-F1
#
_entry.id   AF-A0A8N4EU50-F1
#
_cell.length_a   1.000
_cell.length_b   1.000
_cell.length_c   1.000
_cell.angle_alpha   90.00
_cell.angle_beta   90.00
_cell.angle_gamma   90.00
#
_symmetry.space_group_name_H-M   'P 1'
#
loop_
_entity.id
_entity.type
_entity.pdbx_description
1 polymer ?
#
loop_
_entity_poly.entity_id
_entity_poly.type
_entity_poly.pdbx_seq_one_letter_code
_entity_poly.pdbx_strand_id
1 'polypeptide(L)'
;MGFLRFLSLLFVLSAIASAAASQALLRMVSEGPSSGDGDDLYCDSWRLSAETNNAGYWKTIPAGCLQFVAEYMNGDRFLSDSAVVAAESLAFAQAVQVVGDGKDIWIFDVDETLLSNLPYYVVNGYGSEDFNETAFDEWVNLAKAPALPASLRLYEELLGLGFQVVFLTGRVEAQRNATVENLSFAGYHSWNRLILRVRMNLCYELRRIDLELELMGSGLIIVIKVMEKEPGL
;
A
#
# COMPACT_ATOMS: atom_id res chain seq x y z
N MET A 1 9.09 14.45 -58.55
CA MET A 1 8.91 13.18 -57.80
C MET A 1 10.05 12.84 -56.81
N GLY A 2 11.11 13.66 -56.67
CA GLY A 2 12.20 13.38 -55.71
C GLY A 2 12.02 13.98 -54.31
N PHE A 3 11.29 15.11 -54.19
CA PHE A 3 11.20 15.85 -52.93
C PHE A 3 10.26 15.23 -51.88
N LEU A 4 9.15 14.61 -52.32
CA LEU A 4 8.21 13.91 -51.41
C LEU A 4 8.80 12.63 -50.79
N ARG A 5 9.72 11.95 -51.49
CA ARG A 5 10.36 10.73 -50.95
C ARG A 5 11.36 11.04 -49.83
N PHE A 6 11.96 12.23 -49.84
CA PHE A 6 12.93 12.64 -48.82
C PHE A 6 12.24 13.06 -47.51
N LEU A 7 11.06 13.70 -47.57
CA LEU A 7 10.27 14.00 -46.38
C LEU A 7 9.71 12.74 -45.68
N SER A 8 9.31 11.71 -46.45
CA SER A 8 8.83 10.45 -45.87
C SER A 8 9.93 9.66 -45.15
N LEU A 9 11.19 9.76 -45.59
CA LEU A 9 12.32 9.13 -44.89
C LEU A 9 12.69 9.87 -43.58
N LEU A 10 12.57 11.22 -43.54
CA LEU A 10 12.81 11.98 -42.31
C LEU A 10 11.74 11.74 -41.24
N PHE A 11 10.48 11.54 -41.62
CA PHE A 11 9.39 11.24 -40.68
C PHE A 11 9.47 9.82 -40.09
N VAL A 12 10.01 8.86 -40.86
CA VAL A 12 10.25 7.49 -40.36
C VAL A 12 11.47 7.45 -39.44
N LEU A 13 12.51 8.26 -39.70
CA LEU A 13 13.66 8.38 -38.80
C LEU A 13 13.32 9.10 -37.47
N SER A 14 12.41 10.08 -37.46
CA SER A 14 11.93 10.67 -36.20
C SER A 14 11.00 9.73 -35.41
N ALA A 15 10.25 8.86 -36.10
CA ALA A 15 9.43 7.84 -35.45
C ALA A 15 10.26 6.71 -34.83
N ILE A 16 11.45 6.40 -35.35
CA ILE A 16 12.38 5.44 -34.73
C ILE A 16 13.07 6.04 -33.49
N ALA A 17 13.24 7.37 -33.43
CA ALA A 17 13.86 8.04 -32.28
C ALA A 17 12.91 8.19 -31.06
N SER A 18 11.60 8.01 -31.23
CA SER A 18 10.61 8.12 -30.13
C SER A 18 10.10 6.76 -29.61
N ALA A 19 10.58 5.65 -30.18
CA ALA A 19 10.30 4.29 -29.72
C ALA A 19 11.45 3.66 -28.94
N ALA A 20 12.46 4.45 -28.58
CA ALA A 20 13.27 4.16 -27.39
C ALA A 20 12.40 4.45 -26.17
N ALA A 21 11.44 3.55 -25.95
CA ALA A 21 10.70 3.45 -24.71
C ALA A 21 11.71 3.60 -23.58
N SER A 22 11.42 4.51 -22.65
CA SER A 22 12.10 4.61 -21.37
C SER A 22 12.09 3.24 -20.70
N GLN A 23 13.07 2.41 -21.01
CA GLN A 23 13.42 1.30 -20.16
C GLN A 23 13.94 1.99 -18.91
N ALA A 24 13.10 2.05 -17.88
CA ALA A 24 13.58 2.31 -16.53
C ALA A 24 14.63 1.23 -16.26
N LEU A 25 15.90 1.59 -16.51
CA LEU A 25 17.06 0.73 -16.47
C LEU A 25 17.54 0.60 -15.02
N LEU A 26 16.59 0.52 -14.08
CA LEU A 26 16.87 0.16 -12.70
C LEU A 26 17.02 -1.35 -12.66
N ARG A 27 18.28 -1.80 -12.73
CA ARG A 27 18.63 -3.19 -12.48
C ARG A 27 18.33 -3.47 -11.01
N MET A 28 17.28 -4.25 -10.75
CA MET A 28 16.99 -4.76 -9.41
C MET A 28 18.20 -5.57 -8.90
N VAL A 29 18.71 -5.18 -7.73
CA VAL A 29 19.82 -5.88 -7.08
C VAL A 29 19.23 -7.12 -6.41
N SER A 30 19.41 -8.28 -7.04
CA SER A 30 18.86 -9.55 -6.54
C SER A 30 19.57 -10.09 -5.30
N GLU A 31 20.79 -9.61 -5.02
CA GLU A 31 21.61 -10.08 -3.90
C GLU A 31 22.36 -8.88 -3.30
N GLY A 32 22.08 -8.58 -2.04
CA GLY A 32 22.89 -7.67 -1.24
C GLY A 32 24.32 -8.19 -1.13
N PRO A 33 25.32 -7.32 -0.87
CA PRO A 33 26.70 -7.75 -0.75
C PRO A 33 26.83 -8.87 0.29
N SER A 34 27.52 -9.94 -0.09
CA SER A 34 27.90 -10.97 0.87
C SER A 34 28.85 -10.38 1.90
N SER A 35 28.61 -10.73 3.16
CA SER A 35 29.47 -10.57 4.34
C SER A 35 29.49 -9.23 5.08
N GLY A 36 29.20 -9.34 6.39
CA GLY A 36 30.06 -8.79 7.43
C GLY A 36 29.54 -7.56 8.16
N ASP A 37 28.98 -7.79 9.35
CA ASP A 37 29.08 -6.92 10.54
C ASP A 37 28.68 -5.44 10.32
N GLY A 38 27.62 -5.24 9.54
CA GLY A 38 26.96 -3.95 9.30
C GLY A 38 25.44 -4.11 9.12
N ASP A 39 24.85 -5.10 9.82
CA ASP A 39 23.50 -5.63 9.57
C ASP A 39 22.41 -4.54 9.67
N ASP A 40 22.42 -3.69 10.71
CA ASP A 40 21.34 -2.71 10.91
C ASP A 40 21.33 -1.57 9.88
N LEU A 41 22.50 -1.06 9.48
CA LEU A 41 22.59 0.06 8.52
C LEU A 41 22.15 -0.38 7.12
N TYR A 42 22.51 -1.60 6.72
CA TYR A 42 22.01 -2.18 5.47
C TYR A 42 20.49 -2.38 5.54
N CYS A 43 19.99 -2.98 6.62
CA CYS A 43 18.57 -3.27 6.75
C CYS A 43 17.71 -2.01 6.83
N ASP A 44 18.17 -0.93 7.46
CA ASP A 44 17.47 0.36 7.43
C ASP A 44 17.50 1.00 6.04
N SER A 45 18.63 0.92 5.33
CA SER A 45 18.73 1.41 3.95
C SER A 45 17.83 0.60 3.00
N TRP A 46 17.76 -0.71 3.19
CA TRP A 46 16.86 -1.58 2.43
C TRP A 46 15.40 -1.29 2.75
N ARG A 47 15.04 -1.09 4.03
CA ARG A 47 13.70 -0.67 4.44
C ARG A 47 13.29 0.61 3.70
N LEU A 48 14.13 1.64 3.73
CA LEU A 48 13.87 2.87 2.97
C LEU A 48 13.69 2.60 1.48
N SER A 49 14.54 1.76 0.89
CA SER A 49 14.41 1.36 -0.52
C SER A 49 13.10 0.63 -0.81
N ALA A 50 12.61 -0.22 0.10
CA ALA A 50 11.34 -0.91 -0.02
C ALA A 50 10.16 0.08 0.05
N GLU A 51 10.19 1.01 1.01
CA GLU A 51 9.16 2.04 1.25
C GLU A 51 9.01 3.00 0.07
N THR A 52 10.12 3.34 -0.58
CA THR A 52 10.11 4.20 -1.77
C THR A 52 9.94 3.41 -3.08
N ASN A 53 9.58 2.12 -3.00
CA ASN A 53 9.43 1.21 -4.14
C ASN A 53 10.68 1.08 -5.04
N ASN A 54 11.86 1.43 -4.51
CA ASN A 54 13.15 1.32 -5.22
C ASN A 54 13.72 -0.11 -5.14
N ALA A 55 13.34 -0.89 -4.12
CA ALA A 55 13.75 -2.28 -3.99
C ALA A 55 13.12 -3.20 -5.06
N GLY A 56 12.05 -2.76 -5.72
CA GLY A 56 11.28 -3.57 -6.67
C GLY A 56 10.56 -4.73 -5.99
N TYR A 57 10.32 -5.81 -6.74
CA TYR A 57 9.68 -7.00 -6.19
C TYR A 57 10.62 -7.78 -5.27
N TRP A 58 10.16 -8.10 -4.06
CA TRP A 58 10.85 -8.98 -3.12
C TRP A 58 9.88 -9.99 -2.54
N LYS A 59 10.33 -11.26 -2.49
CA LYS A 59 9.51 -12.37 -1.99
C LYS A 59 9.55 -12.46 -0.47
N THR A 60 10.72 -12.23 0.10
CA THR A 60 11.02 -12.23 1.54
C THR A 60 11.94 -11.05 1.84
N ILE A 61 12.06 -10.67 3.12
CA ILE A 61 13.08 -9.72 3.56
C ILE A 61 14.49 -10.26 3.27
N PRO A 62 15.53 -9.40 3.15
CA PRO A 62 16.90 -9.85 2.93
C PRO A 62 17.39 -10.77 4.05
N ALA A 63 18.19 -11.76 3.68
CA ALA A 63 18.86 -12.62 4.63
C ALA A 63 19.75 -11.76 5.55
N GLY A 64 19.51 -11.83 6.87
CA GLY A 64 20.17 -11.00 7.88
C GLY A 64 19.28 -9.91 8.49
N CYS A 65 18.19 -9.49 7.82
CA CYS A 65 17.35 -8.39 8.32
C CYS A 65 16.21 -8.80 9.27
N LEU A 66 16.10 -10.09 9.62
CA LEU A 66 15.03 -10.57 10.50
C LEU A 66 14.99 -9.84 11.84
N GLN A 67 16.14 -9.73 12.50
CA GLN A 67 16.22 -9.07 13.80
C GLN A 67 15.89 -7.58 13.69
N PHE A 68 16.46 -6.89 12.70
CA PHE A 68 16.16 -5.49 12.43
C PHE A 68 14.65 -5.26 12.23
N VAL A 69 13.99 -6.07 11.39
CA VAL A 69 12.55 -5.93 11.12
C VAL A 69 11.74 -6.20 12.38
N ALA A 70 12.09 -7.22 13.16
CA ALA A 70 11.43 -7.49 14.43
C ALA A 70 11.56 -6.29 15.39
N GLU A 71 12.77 -5.72 15.54
CA GLU A 71 13.00 -4.57 16.41
C GLU A 71 12.26 -3.32 15.92
N TYR A 72 12.25 -3.05 14.61
CA TYR A 72 11.52 -1.93 14.03
C TYR A 72 10.01 -2.04 14.24
N MET A 73 9.42 -3.21 13.94
CA MET A 73 7.96 -3.42 13.99
C MET A 73 7.41 -3.49 15.42
N ASN A 74 8.17 -4.05 16.37
CA ASN A 74 7.74 -4.11 17.78
C ASN A 74 8.15 -2.88 18.59
N GLY A 75 9.10 -2.07 18.08
CA GLY A 75 9.61 -0.89 18.75
C GLY A 75 8.81 0.38 18.47
N ASP A 76 9.26 1.48 19.07
CA ASP A 76 8.61 2.79 18.92
C ASP A 76 8.76 3.38 17.52
N ARG A 77 9.73 2.89 16.72
CA ARG A 77 10.04 3.47 15.42
C ARG A 77 8.88 3.36 14.44
N PHE A 78 8.31 2.15 14.28
CA PHE A 78 7.15 1.94 13.40
C PHE A 78 5.94 2.80 13.81
N LEU A 79 5.67 2.90 15.12
CA LEU A 79 4.59 3.74 15.65
C LEU A 79 4.86 5.24 15.42
N SER A 80 6.11 5.67 15.57
CA SER A 80 6.54 7.05 15.29
C SER A 80 6.39 7.38 13.81
N ASP A 81 6.86 6.52 12.91
CA ASP A 81 6.78 6.73 11.47
C ASP A 81 5.30 6.79 11.03
N SER A 82 4.46 5.89 11.56
CA SER A 82 2.99 5.91 11.35
C SER A 82 2.34 7.21 11.84
N ALA A 83 2.78 7.73 12.99
CA ALA A 83 2.24 8.95 13.57
C ALA A 83 2.58 10.20 12.74
N VAL A 84 3.78 10.24 12.15
CA VAL A 84 4.17 11.35 11.25
C VAL A 84 3.27 11.37 10.02
N VAL A 85 3.10 10.21 9.34
CA VAL A 85 2.24 10.12 8.15
C VAL A 85 0.79 10.50 8.45
N ALA A 86 0.25 10.02 9.58
CA ALA A 86 -1.10 10.39 10.01
C ALA A 86 -1.24 11.89 10.31
N ALA A 87 -0.22 12.51 10.93
CA ALA A 87 -0.22 13.94 11.24
C ALA A 87 -0.16 14.81 9.97
N GLU A 88 0.69 14.45 9.00
CA GLU A 88 0.76 15.14 7.71
C GLU A 88 -0.57 15.01 6.94
N SER A 89 -1.17 13.83 6.98
CA SER A 89 -2.48 13.56 6.37
C SER A 89 -3.59 14.38 7.01
N LEU A 90 -3.59 14.50 8.35
CA LEU A 90 -4.55 15.33 9.07
C LEU A 90 -4.36 16.82 8.74
N ALA A 91 -3.12 17.30 8.71
CA ALA A 91 -2.82 18.69 8.37
C ALA A 91 -3.32 19.03 6.97
N PHE A 92 -3.15 18.10 6.02
CA PHE A 92 -3.74 18.23 4.70
C PHE A 92 -5.28 18.26 4.75
N ALA A 93 -5.91 17.31 5.45
CA ALA A 93 -7.36 17.23 5.57
C ALA A 93 -7.98 18.52 6.15
N GLN A 94 -7.32 19.13 7.15
CA GLN A 94 -7.74 20.38 7.77
C GLN A 94 -7.66 21.58 6.82
N ALA A 95 -6.83 21.52 5.78
CA ALA A 95 -6.73 22.56 4.76
C ALA A 95 -7.78 22.43 3.65
N VAL A 96 -8.49 21.29 3.58
CA VAL A 96 -9.56 21.05 2.60
C VAL A 96 -10.87 21.65 3.09
N GLN A 97 -11.55 22.39 2.21
CA GLN A 97 -12.90 22.87 2.48
C GLN A 97 -13.93 21.78 2.17
N VAL A 98 -14.31 21.03 3.19
CA VAL A 98 -15.40 20.04 3.09
C VAL A 98 -16.74 20.75 2.92
N VAL A 99 -17.43 20.50 1.81
CA VAL A 99 -18.66 21.23 1.44
C VAL A 99 -19.94 20.56 1.95
N GLY A 100 -19.83 19.31 2.44
CA GLY A 100 -20.95 18.59 3.06
C GLY A 100 -21.97 18.03 2.08
N ASP A 101 -21.64 17.90 0.79
CA ASP A 101 -22.49 17.26 -0.23
C ASP A 101 -22.29 15.72 -0.30
N GLY A 102 -21.45 15.18 0.59
CA GLY A 102 -21.14 13.76 0.68
C GLY A 102 -20.10 13.27 -0.35
N LYS A 103 -19.37 14.17 -1.02
CA LYS A 103 -18.37 13.81 -2.03
C LYS A 103 -16.92 13.97 -1.60
N ASP A 104 -16.67 14.68 -0.50
CA ASP A 104 -15.34 14.76 0.12
C ASP A 104 -15.01 13.40 0.78
N ILE A 105 -14.47 12.48 0.00
CA ILE A 105 -14.22 11.09 0.40
C ILE A 105 -12.76 10.90 0.81
N TRP A 106 -12.54 10.25 1.96
CA TRP A 106 -11.23 9.71 2.34
C TRP A 106 -11.24 8.19 2.21
N ILE A 107 -10.24 7.63 1.52
CA ILE A 107 -10.13 6.19 1.29
C ILE A 107 -9.00 5.62 2.14
N PHE A 108 -9.31 4.64 2.98
CA PHE A 108 -8.30 3.86 3.67
C PHE A 108 -8.13 2.49 3.03
N ASP A 109 -6.87 2.05 2.92
CA ASP A 109 -6.58 0.63 2.90
C ASP A 109 -6.86 0.00 4.29
N VAL A 110 -6.98 -1.32 4.40
CA VAL A 110 -7.30 -2.00 5.66
C VAL A 110 -6.07 -2.65 6.28
N ASP A 111 -5.43 -3.58 5.58
CA ASP A 111 -4.30 -4.36 6.11
C ASP A 111 -3.04 -3.49 6.15
N GLU A 112 -2.31 -3.55 7.26
CA GLU A 112 -1.13 -2.71 7.54
C GLU A 112 -1.41 -1.18 7.50
N THR A 113 -2.69 -0.77 7.35
CA THR A 113 -3.11 0.64 7.34
C THR A 113 -4.08 0.95 8.49
N LEU A 114 -5.22 0.25 8.58
CA LEU A 114 -6.16 0.39 9.70
C LEU A 114 -5.96 -0.69 10.75
N LEU A 115 -5.70 -1.93 10.29
CA LEU A 115 -5.52 -3.12 11.10
C LEU A 115 -4.08 -3.62 10.97
N SER A 116 -3.46 -3.96 12.09
CA SER A 116 -2.11 -4.52 12.11
C SER A 116 -2.15 -6.05 12.12
N ASN A 117 -1.58 -6.68 11.11
CA ASN A 117 -1.33 -8.13 11.08
C ASN A 117 0.00 -8.51 11.76
N LEU A 118 0.62 -7.60 12.51
CA LEU A 118 1.86 -7.86 13.25
C LEU A 118 1.79 -9.12 14.13
N PRO A 119 0.68 -9.43 14.85
CA PRO A 119 0.62 -10.67 15.64
C PRO A 119 0.71 -11.94 14.79
N TYR A 120 0.26 -11.91 13.53
CA TYR A 120 0.49 -13.00 12.57
C TYR A 120 1.97 -13.07 12.19
N TYR A 121 2.58 -11.94 11.81
CA TYR A 121 3.96 -11.91 11.37
C TYR A 121 4.97 -12.26 12.48
N VAL A 122 4.68 -11.96 13.75
CA VAL A 122 5.52 -12.33 14.91
C VAL A 122 5.79 -13.83 14.97
N VAL A 123 4.79 -14.65 14.66
CA VAL A 123 4.91 -16.12 14.71
C VAL A 123 5.22 -16.75 13.35
N ASN A 124 5.34 -15.95 12.30
CA ASN A 124 5.65 -16.35 10.92
C ASN A 124 6.91 -15.63 10.38
N GLY A 125 7.87 -15.33 11.27
CA GLY A 125 9.21 -14.87 10.88
C GLY A 125 9.28 -13.47 10.26
N TYR A 126 8.31 -12.57 10.52
CA TYR A 126 8.35 -11.18 10.04
C TYR A 126 8.61 -11.02 8.53
N GLY A 127 8.15 -11.98 7.71
CA GLY A 127 8.36 -11.97 6.26
C GLY A 127 9.72 -12.52 5.80
N SER A 128 10.47 -13.21 6.68
CA SER A 128 11.63 -14.04 6.28
C SER A 128 11.22 -15.34 5.59
N GLU A 129 9.96 -15.73 5.70
CA GLU A 129 9.39 -16.93 5.10
C GLU A 129 8.46 -16.59 3.92
N ASP A 130 8.26 -17.58 3.05
CA ASP A 130 7.31 -17.44 1.95
C ASP A 130 5.89 -17.19 2.49
N PHE A 131 5.21 -16.20 1.89
CA PHE A 131 3.85 -15.87 2.29
C PHE A 131 2.89 -17.03 2.00
N ASN A 132 2.23 -17.52 3.05
CA ASN A 132 1.20 -18.55 2.97
C ASN A 132 -0.19 -17.92 2.98
N GLU A 133 -0.80 -17.79 1.80
CA GLU A 133 -2.14 -17.19 1.64
C GLU A 133 -3.21 -17.93 2.46
N THR A 134 -3.14 -19.26 2.55
CA THR A 134 -4.14 -20.04 3.31
C THR A 134 -4.05 -19.77 4.82
N ALA A 135 -2.84 -19.75 5.37
CA ALA A 135 -2.64 -19.46 6.79
C ALA A 135 -3.02 -18.00 7.12
N PHE A 136 -2.74 -17.06 6.21
CA PHE A 136 -3.15 -15.67 6.37
C PHE A 136 -4.68 -15.51 6.27
N ASP A 137 -5.35 -16.22 5.37
CA ASP A 137 -6.81 -16.24 5.28
C ASP A 137 -7.44 -16.77 6.57
N GLU A 138 -6.86 -17.80 7.18
CA GLU A 138 -7.27 -18.29 8.50
C GLU A 138 -7.10 -17.21 9.57
N TRP A 139 -5.97 -16.49 9.58
CA TRP A 139 -5.74 -15.37 10.49
C TRP A 139 -6.79 -14.25 10.34
N VAL A 140 -7.07 -13.82 9.11
CA VAL A 140 -8.09 -12.80 8.80
C VAL A 140 -9.46 -13.22 9.33
N ASN A 141 -9.81 -14.50 9.18
CA ASN A 141 -11.10 -15.04 9.64
C ASN A 141 -11.23 -15.09 11.17
N LEU A 142 -10.14 -14.94 11.93
CA LEU A 142 -10.20 -14.82 13.39
C LEU A 142 -10.68 -13.44 13.86
N ALA A 143 -10.74 -12.44 12.96
CA ALA A 143 -11.26 -11.10 13.23
C ALA A 143 -10.67 -10.39 14.46
N LYS A 144 -9.37 -10.60 14.73
CA LYS A 144 -8.69 -10.15 15.96
C LYS A 144 -7.48 -9.26 15.74
N ALA A 145 -7.25 -8.77 14.52
CA ALA A 145 -6.16 -7.86 14.23
C ALA A 145 -6.36 -6.52 14.99
N PRO A 146 -5.39 -6.04 15.78
CA PRO A 146 -5.54 -4.77 16.50
C PRO A 146 -5.55 -3.57 15.53
N ALA A 147 -6.12 -2.45 15.96
CA ALA A 147 -5.98 -1.19 15.24
C ALA A 147 -4.54 -0.68 15.24
N LEU A 148 -4.15 -0.01 14.14
CA LEU A 148 -3.00 0.88 14.15
C LEU A 148 -3.39 2.20 14.84
N PRO A 149 -2.74 2.59 15.96
CA PRO A 149 -3.22 3.70 16.79
C PRO A 149 -3.24 5.06 16.09
N ALA A 150 -2.27 5.31 15.20
CA ALA A 150 -2.20 6.57 14.45
C ALA A 150 -3.35 6.68 13.44
N SER A 151 -3.67 5.59 12.75
CA SER A 151 -4.74 5.52 11.77
C SER A 151 -6.12 5.63 12.41
N LEU A 152 -6.33 5.01 13.58
CA LEU A 152 -7.59 5.14 14.31
C LEU A 152 -7.86 6.60 14.71
N ARG A 153 -6.85 7.30 15.22
CA ARG A 153 -6.97 8.74 15.54
C ARG A 153 -7.28 9.57 14.30
N LEU A 154 -6.56 9.34 13.20
CA LEU A 154 -6.81 10.06 11.95
C LEU A 154 -8.24 9.82 11.44
N TYR A 155 -8.72 8.57 11.49
CA TYR A 155 -10.08 8.22 11.13
C TYR A 155 -11.12 9.00 11.94
N GLU A 156 -10.96 9.07 13.26
CA GLU A 156 -11.86 9.83 14.15
C GLU A 156 -11.87 11.33 13.81
N GLU A 157 -10.70 11.91 13.57
CA GLU A 157 -10.56 13.32 13.19
C GLU A 157 -11.20 13.62 11.82
N LEU A 158 -11.02 12.73 10.83
CA LEU A 158 -11.62 12.89 9.50
C LEU A 158 -13.15 12.86 9.54
N LEU A 159 -13.73 11.98 10.38
CA LEU A 159 -15.17 11.98 10.63
C LEU A 159 -15.61 13.31 11.26
N GLY A 160 -14.84 13.84 12.22
CA GLY A 160 -15.08 15.14 12.83
C GLY A 160 -15.04 16.32 11.85
N LEU A 161 -14.20 16.22 10.81
CA LEU A 161 -14.09 17.18 9.72
C LEU A 161 -15.18 17.03 8.64
N GLY A 162 -16.00 15.97 8.71
CA GLY A 162 -17.11 15.73 7.80
C GLY A 162 -16.77 14.94 6.53
N PHE A 163 -15.56 14.37 6.43
CA PHE A 163 -15.19 13.49 5.34
C PHE A 163 -16.07 12.22 5.33
N GLN A 164 -16.40 11.75 4.14
CA GLN A 164 -17.01 10.44 3.94
C GLN A 164 -15.90 9.39 3.89
N VAL A 165 -15.94 8.39 4.78
CA VAL A 165 -14.88 7.38 4.85
C VAL A 165 -15.24 6.16 4.02
N VAL A 166 -14.33 5.72 3.16
CA VAL A 166 -14.44 4.47 2.40
C VAL A 166 -13.26 3.57 2.73
N PHE A 167 -13.52 2.29 2.92
CA PHE A 167 -12.49 1.27 3.10
C PHE A 167 -12.35 0.46 1.81
N LEU A 168 -11.13 0.33 1.30
CA LEU A 168 -10.79 -0.44 0.11
C LEU A 168 -9.71 -1.46 0.49
N THR A 169 -9.91 -2.75 0.26
CA THR A 169 -8.96 -3.78 0.72
C THR A 169 -8.73 -4.89 -0.30
N GLY A 170 -7.53 -5.46 -0.28
CA GLY A 170 -7.16 -6.67 -1.02
C GLY A 170 -7.81 -7.96 -0.52
N ARG A 171 -8.39 -7.96 0.68
CA ARG A 171 -9.17 -9.09 1.21
C ARG A 171 -10.29 -9.47 0.26
N VAL A 172 -10.60 -10.77 0.17
CA VAL A 172 -11.63 -11.26 -0.74
C VAL A 172 -13.03 -11.03 -0.16
N GLU A 173 -14.04 -10.87 -1.02
CA GLU A 173 -15.43 -10.69 -0.59
C GLU A 173 -15.94 -11.77 0.39
N ALA A 174 -15.43 -13.00 0.31
CA ALA A 174 -15.77 -14.07 1.25
C ALA A 174 -15.38 -13.73 2.71
N GLN A 175 -14.40 -12.84 2.93
CA GLN A 175 -13.92 -12.38 4.23
C GLN A 175 -14.67 -11.13 4.74
N ARG A 176 -15.71 -10.66 4.05
CA ARG A 176 -16.43 -9.43 4.40
C ARG A 176 -16.90 -9.42 5.85
N ASN A 177 -17.54 -10.49 6.32
CA ASN A 177 -18.11 -10.54 7.67
C ASN A 177 -17.00 -10.46 8.74
N ALA A 178 -15.94 -11.27 8.60
CA ALA A 178 -14.80 -11.24 9.50
C ALA A 178 -14.10 -9.87 9.50
N THR A 179 -14.00 -9.22 8.33
CA THR A 179 -13.41 -7.89 8.20
C THR A 179 -14.25 -6.82 8.91
N VAL A 180 -15.58 -6.84 8.75
CA VAL A 180 -16.49 -5.93 9.45
C VAL A 180 -16.43 -6.13 10.96
N GLU A 181 -16.44 -7.37 11.42
CA GLU A 181 -16.32 -7.71 12.84
C GLU A 181 -15.00 -7.20 13.42
N ASN A 182 -13.89 -7.42 12.71
CA ASN A 182 -12.59 -6.96 13.15
C ASN A 182 -12.49 -5.43 13.19
N LEU A 183 -12.98 -4.73 12.16
CA LEU A 183 -12.97 -3.26 12.10
C LEU A 183 -13.76 -2.68 13.30
N SER A 184 -14.94 -3.24 13.58
CA SER A 184 -15.75 -2.88 14.75
C SER A 184 -15.00 -3.12 16.06
N PHE A 185 -14.42 -4.31 16.25
CA PHE A 185 -13.61 -4.62 17.43
C PHE A 185 -12.42 -3.67 17.61
N ALA A 186 -11.81 -3.26 16.50
CA ALA A 186 -10.65 -2.38 16.47
C ALA A 186 -11.00 -0.89 16.69
N GLY A 187 -12.28 -0.53 16.77
CA GLY A 187 -12.72 0.84 17.07
C GLY A 187 -13.27 1.63 15.88
N TYR A 188 -13.29 1.05 14.67
CA TYR A 188 -13.89 1.66 13.49
C TYR A 188 -15.37 1.29 13.44
N HIS A 189 -16.27 2.28 13.57
CA HIS A 189 -17.71 2.03 13.74
C HIS A 189 -18.59 2.63 12.64
N SER A 190 -18.02 3.45 11.76
CA SER A 190 -18.74 4.17 10.72
C SER A 190 -17.90 4.30 9.45
N TRP A 191 -18.47 3.92 8.31
CA TRP A 191 -17.89 4.13 6.99
C TRP A 191 -19.02 4.09 5.97
N ASN A 192 -18.86 4.80 4.86
CA ASN A 192 -19.82 4.84 3.77
C ASN A 192 -19.85 3.54 3.00
N ARG A 193 -18.67 2.98 2.69
CA ARG A 193 -18.53 1.73 1.92
C ARG A 193 -17.30 0.95 2.37
N LEU A 194 -17.44 -0.38 2.33
CA LEU A 194 -16.33 -1.32 2.44
C LEU A 194 -16.27 -2.13 1.14
N ILE A 195 -15.19 -1.94 0.38
CA ILE A 195 -14.96 -2.51 -0.94
C ILE A 195 -13.89 -3.59 -0.81
N LEU A 196 -14.25 -4.84 -1.08
CA LEU A 196 -13.34 -5.98 -1.05
C LEU A 196 -13.06 -6.47 -2.47
N ARG A 197 -11.99 -7.25 -2.60
CA ARG A 197 -11.61 -7.91 -3.86
C ARG A 197 -12.67 -8.95 -4.25
N VAL A 198 -13.28 -8.75 -5.42
CA VAL A 198 -14.14 -9.77 -6.04
C VAL A 198 -13.25 -10.76 -6.80
N ARG A 199 -13.35 -12.07 -6.50
CA ARG A 199 -12.77 -13.10 -7.38
C ARG A 199 -13.64 -13.21 -8.63
N MET A 200 -13.31 -12.46 -9.68
CA MET A 200 -13.75 -12.77 -11.04
C MET A 200 -12.53 -13.14 -11.88
N ASN A 201 -12.66 -14.20 -12.67
CA ASN A 201 -11.59 -14.87 -13.42
C ASN A 201 -10.91 -14.04 -14.54
N LEU A 202 -11.08 -12.71 -14.62
CA LEU A 202 -10.29 -11.87 -15.52
C LEU A 202 -10.04 -10.48 -14.89
N CYS A 203 -8.75 -10.19 -14.73
CA CYS A 203 -8.11 -8.94 -14.32
C CYS A 203 -8.36 -8.45 -12.87
N TYR A 204 -7.33 -8.64 -12.04
CA TYR A 204 -7.24 -8.17 -10.66
C TYR A 204 -6.76 -6.72 -10.55
N GLU A 205 -5.92 -6.28 -11.48
CA GLU A 205 -5.17 -5.02 -11.38
C GLU A 205 -5.93 -3.83 -11.99
N LEU A 206 -6.63 -4.06 -13.12
CA LEU A 206 -7.49 -3.03 -13.73
C LEU A 206 -8.58 -2.55 -12.77
N ARG A 207 -9.09 -3.41 -11.88
CA ARG A 207 -10.21 -3.06 -11.00
C ARG A 207 -9.82 -2.10 -9.87
N ARG A 208 -8.59 -2.14 -9.35
CA ARG A 208 -8.13 -1.21 -8.30
C ARG A 208 -7.96 0.20 -8.88
N ILE A 209 -7.32 0.29 -10.04
CA ILE A 209 -7.13 1.56 -10.78
C ILE A 209 -8.47 2.10 -11.27
N ASP A 210 -9.37 1.25 -11.81
CA ASP A 210 -10.69 1.69 -12.28
C ASP A 210 -11.58 2.17 -11.12
N LEU A 211 -11.53 1.54 -9.94
CA LEU A 211 -12.22 2.01 -8.72
C LEU A 211 -11.63 3.31 -8.18
N GLU A 212 -10.30 3.41 -8.13
CA GLU A 212 -9.63 4.67 -7.78
C GLU A 212 -10.02 5.77 -8.77
N LEU A 213 -10.05 5.50 -10.08
CA LEU A 213 -10.46 6.45 -11.12
C LEU A 213 -11.95 6.83 -11.06
N GLU A 214 -12.85 5.87 -10.79
CA GLU A 214 -14.28 6.14 -10.57
C GLU A 214 -14.51 7.01 -9.31
N LEU A 215 -13.73 6.77 -8.25
CA LEU A 215 -13.76 7.56 -7.02
C LEU A 215 -13.05 8.92 -7.19
N MET A 216 -12.03 9.02 -8.06
CA MET A 216 -11.34 10.28 -8.41
C MET A 216 -12.27 11.22 -9.18
N GLY A 217 -13.27 10.69 -9.87
CA GLY A 217 -14.37 11.48 -10.44
C GLY A 217 -15.28 12.13 -9.37
N SER A 218 -15.14 11.74 -8.10
CA SER A 218 -15.98 12.20 -6.98
C SER A 218 -15.25 13.06 -5.95
N GLY A 219 -13.92 13.19 -6.00
CA GLY A 219 -13.18 13.98 -5.01
C GLY A 219 -11.74 13.51 -4.81
N LEU A 220 -11.09 14.14 -3.84
CA LEU A 220 -9.67 13.98 -3.50
C LEU A 220 -9.42 12.66 -2.76
N ILE A 221 -8.67 11.75 -3.37
CA ILE A 221 -8.31 10.46 -2.77
C ILE A 221 -6.92 10.57 -2.13
N ILE A 222 -6.82 10.27 -0.84
CA ILE A 222 -5.54 9.96 -0.18
C ILE A 222 -5.61 8.54 0.32
N VAL A 223 -4.84 7.65 -0.31
CA VAL A 223 -4.57 6.32 0.22
C VAL A 223 -3.31 6.43 1.08
N ILE A 224 -3.46 6.32 2.39
CA ILE A 224 -2.31 6.10 3.27
C ILE A 224 -2.00 4.62 3.22
N LYS A 225 -0.78 4.27 2.84
CA LYS A 225 -0.25 2.92 2.88
C LYS A 225 0.97 2.94 3.78
N VAL A 226 0.89 2.31 4.95
CA VAL A 226 2.04 2.18 5.84
C VAL A 226 2.54 0.74 5.69
N MET A 227 3.59 0.54 4.89
CA MET A 227 4.25 -0.77 4.74
C MET A 227 3.33 -1.96 4.46
N GLU A 228 2.80 -2.04 3.25
CA GLU A 228 2.34 -3.34 2.74
C GLU A 228 3.37 -3.85 1.73
N LYS A 229 3.69 -5.14 1.81
CA LYS A 229 4.28 -5.85 0.69
C LYS A 229 3.30 -5.74 -0.47
N GLU A 230 3.61 -4.98 -1.52
CA GLU A 230 2.84 -5.05 -2.77
C GLU A 230 2.95 -6.50 -3.27
N PRO A 231 1.86 -7.31 -3.25
CA PRO A 231 1.90 -8.61 -3.88
C PRO A 231 2.11 -8.36 -5.37
N GLY A 232 3.11 -9.06 -5.94
CA GLY A 232 3.66 -8.76 -7.25
C GLY A 232 2.62 -8.46 -8.35
N LEU A 233 3.01 -7.52 -9.21
CA LEU A 233 2.61 -7.46 -10.62
C LEU A 233 2.60 -8.87 -11.24
#